data_AF-A0A150QU60-F1
#
_entry.id   AF-A0A150QU60-F1
#
_cell.length_a   1.000
_cell.length_b   1.000
_cell.length_c   1.000
_cell.angle_alpha   90.00
_cell.angle_beta   90.00
_cell.angle_gamma   90.00
#
_symmetry.space_group_name_H-M   'P 1'
#
loop_
_entity.id
_entity.type
_entity.pdbx_description
1 polymer ?
#
loop_
_entity_poly.entity_id
_entity_poly.type
_entity_poly.pdbx_seq_one_letter_code
_entity_poly.pdbx_strand_id
1 'polypeptide(L)'
;MANEQKQGAGTQGQQGRSESSVVPDKDYNLVSVLYHALQGAETYAQYVQDAQKQGDQELATFFGEVRQEELRLAERAKHLLGQRLSGGRPQGGTRGSA
;
A
#
# COMPACT_ATOMS: atom_id res chain seq x y z
N MET A 1 -23.66 15.35 -58.95
CA MET A 1 -24.43 15.47 -57.68
C MET A 1 -24.93 14.08 -57.32
N ALA A 2 -24.59 13.58 -56.12
CA ALA A 2 -24.99 12.33 -55.42
C ALA A 2 -23.72 11.70 -54.81
N ASN A 3 -23.30 12.02 -53.58
CA ASN A 3 -23.81 11.71 -52.22
C ASN A 3 -23.03 10.56 -51.56
N GLU A 4 -22.29 10.93 -50.50
CA GLU A 4 -21.92 10.20 -49.27
C GLU A 4 -21.42 8.75 -49.32
N GLN A 5 -20.19 8.52 -48.82
CA GLN A 5 -19.96 7.58 -47.71
C GLN A 5 -18.60 7.77 -47.03
N LYS A 6 -18.71 8.23 -45.78
CA LYS A 6 -17.79 8.20 -44.63
C LYS A 6 -16.85 6.99 -44.60
N GLN A 7 -15.58 7.20 -44.24
CA GLN A 7 -14.80 6.29 -43.41
C GLN A 7 -13.51 6.97 -42.90
N GLY A 8 -13.49 7.27 -41.60
CA GLY A 8 -12.30 7.71 -40.89
C GLY A 8 -11.36 6.53 -40.64
N ALA A 9 -10.09 6.72 -40.94
CA ALA A 9 -9.01 5.83 -40.52
C ALA A 9 -8.13 6.58 -39.51
N GLY A 10 -8.62 6.64 -38.28
CA GLY A 10 -7.92 7.16 -37.12
C GLY A 10 -8.02 6.15 -35.99
N THR A 11 -7.25 5.07 -36.06
CA THR A 11 -7.10 4.02 -35.03
C THR A 11 -5.95 3.13 -35.51
N GLN A 12 -4.91 2.80 -34.77
CA GLN A 12 -4.69 2.76 -33.33
C GLN A 12 -3.19 2.91 -33.06
N GLY A 13 -2.82 3.88 -32.22
CA GLY A 13 -1.60 3.76 -31.44
C GLY A 13 -1.76 2.57 -30.51
N GLN A 14 -0.96 1.53 -30.71
CA GLN A 14 -0.91 0.37 -29.84
C GLN A 14 -0.15 0.75 -28.56
N GLN A 15 -0.83 1.48 -27.66
CA GLN A 15 -0.43 1.53 -26.27
C GLN A 15 -0.81 0.19 -25.66
N GLY A 16 0.14 -0.75 -25.74
CA GLY A 16 0.16 -1.95 -24.93
C GLY A 16 0.16 -1.54 -23.47
N ARG A 17 -1.04 -1.50 -22.91
CA ARG A 17 -1.38 -1.43 -21.49
C ARG A 17 -0.34 -2.22 -20.71
N SER A 18 0.42 -1.53 -19.85
CA SER A 18 1.24 -2.19 -18.85
C SER A 18 0.29 -3.03 -17.99
N GLU A 19 0.27 -4.34 -18.24
CA GLU A 19 -0.30 -5.33 -17.34
C GLU A 19 0.47 -5.20 -16.04
N SER A 20 -0.05 -4.41 -15.10
CA SER A 20 0.49 -4.34 -13.77
C SER A 20 0.25 -5.71 -13.14
N SER A 21 1.26 -6.57 -13.25
CA SER A 21 1.37 -7.88 -12.62
C SER A 21 1.46 -7.72 -11.10
N VAL A 22 0.47 -7.08 -10.49
CA VAL A 22 0.27 -7.10 -9.06
C VAL A 22 -0.65 -8.28 -8.81
N VAL A 23 -0.07 -9.43 -8.49
CA VAL A 23 -0.86 -10.52 -7.92
C VAL A 23 -1.48 -9.98 -6.63
N PRO A 24 -2.82 -9.87 -6.54
CA PRO A 24 -3.46 -9.29 -5.37
C PRO A 24 -3.35 -10.26 -4.20
N ASP A 25 -2.30 -10.10 -3.39
CA ASP A 25 -2.09 -10.86 -2.16
C ASP A 25 -2.38 -9.97 -0.95
N LYS A 26 -3.38 -10.36 -0.15
CA LYS A 26 -3.87 -9.58 0.99
C LYS A 26 -2.87 -9.54 2.15
N ASP A 27 -2.11 -10.61 2.32
CA ASP A 27 -1.10 -10.71 3.37
C ASP A 27 0.12 -9.90 2.98
N TYR A 28 0.57 -10.03 1.72
CA TYR A 28 1.58 -9.16 1.14
C TYR A 28 1.21 -7.67 1.29
N ASN A 29 -0.01 -7.29 0.91
CA ASN A 29 -0.47 -5.91 1.01
C ASN A 29 -0.41 -5.37 2.45
N LEU A 30 -0.76 -6.20 3.45
CA LEU A 30 -0.69 -5.80 4.86
C LEU A 30 0.74 -5.73 5.39
N VAL A 31 1.63 -6.63 4.95
CA VAL A 31 3.06 -6.56 5.27
C VAL A 31 3.66 -5.29 4.67
N SER A 32 3.30 -4.94 3.43
CA SER A 32 3.75 -3.70 2.78
C SER A 32 3.29 -2.47 3.54
N VAL A 33 2.02 -2.41 3.96
CA VAL A 33 1.50 -1.30 4.79
C VAL A 33 2.25 -1.22 6.12
N LEU A 34 2.45 -2.34 6.82
CA LEU A 34 3.20 -2.38 8.08
C LEU A 34 4.64 -1.86 7.88
N TYR A 35 5.32 -2.32 6.83
CA TYR A 35 6.68 -1.91 6.52
C TYR A 35 6.76 -0.40 6.27
N HIS A 36 5.92 0.14 5.39
CA HIS A 36 5.94 1.57 5.06
C HIS A 36 5.60 2.44 6.26
N ALA A 37 4.67 2.01 7.11
CA ALA A 37 4.33 2.77 8.31
C ALA A 37 5.50 2.84 9.30
N LEU A 38 6.18 1.71 9.55
CA LEU A 38 7.35 1.70 10.42
C LEU A 38 8.53 2.51 9.85
N GLN A 39 8.77 2.40 8.53
CA GLN A 39 9.79 3.20 7.84
C GLN A 39 9.48 4.71 7.91
N GLY A 40 8.20 5.08 7.74
CA GLY A 40 7.74 6.46 7.91
C GLY A 40 7.97 6.96 9.33
N ALA A 41 7.58 6.19 10.34
CA ALA A 41 7.76 6.55 11.75
C ALA A 41 9.24 6.74 12.15
N GLU A 42 10.15 5.94 11.59
CA GLU A 42 11.60 6.11 11.76
C GLU A 42 12.09 7.39 11.09
N THR A 43 11.68 7.62 9.84
CA THR A 43 12.05 8.82 9.07
C THR A 43 11.58 10.09 9.78
N TYR A 44 10.34 10.12 10.26
CA TYR A 44 9.77 11.28 10.95
C TYR A 44 10.43 11.52 12.31
N ALA A 45 10.96 10.49 12.97
CA ALA A 45 11.74 10.68 14.19
C ALA A 45 13.01 11.52 13.92
N GLN A 46 13.67 11.29 12.79
CA GLN A 46 14.81 12.10 12.35
C GLN A 46 14.39 13.54 12.08
N TYR A 47 13.26 13.75 11.41
CA TYR A 47 12.75 15.10 11.12
C TYR A 47 12.35 15.87 12.38
N VAL A 48 11.78 15.21 13.39
CA VAL A 48 11.56 15.80 14.72
C VAL A 48 12.88 16.30 15.32
N GLN A 49 13.92 15.47 15.30
CA GLN A 49 15.22 15.86 15.85
C GLN A 49 15.83 17.05 15.10
N ASP A 50 15.71 17.08 13.78
CA ASP A 50 16.28 18.16 12.98
C ASP A 50 15.50 19.46 13.12
N ALA A 51 14.17 19.41 13.27
CA ALA A 51 13.34 20.57 13.60
C ALA A 51 13.67 21.13 14.99
N GLN A 52 13.85 20.26 16.00
CA GLN A 52 14.27 20.65 17.35
C GLN A 52 15.64 21.35 17.36
N LYS A 53 16.62 20.85 16.60
CA LYS A 53 17.95 21.49 16.46
C LYS A 53 17.87 22.88 15.83
N GLN A 54 16.90 23.08 14.94
CA GLN A 54 16.66 24.36 14.27
C GLN A 54 15.80 25.33 15.09
N GLY A 55 15.26 24.88 16.22
CA GLY A 55 14.33 25.67 17.04
C GLY A 55 12.93 25.80 16.44
N ASP A 56 12.60 25.00 15.42
CA ASP A 56 11.29 25.00 14.78
C ASP A 56 10.33 24.06 15.53
N GLN A 57 9.60 24.63 16.48
CA GLN A 57 8.73 23.89 17.37
C GLN A 57 7.41 23.46 16.70
N GLU A 58 6.98 24.18 15.67
CA GLU A 58 5.79 23.85 14.87
C GLU A 58 6.04 22.57 14.07
N LEU A 59 7.15 22.51 13.34
CA LEU A 59 7.54 21.32 12.57
C LEU A 59 7.84 20.13 13.49
N ALA A 60 8.52 20.35 14.62
CA ALA A 60 8.78 19.28 15.58
C ALA A 60 7.48 18.66 16.12
N THR A 61 6.45 19.48 16.34
CA THR A 61 5.13 19.01 16.79
C THR A 61 4.44 18.24 15.67
N PHE A 62 4.36 18.82 14.47
CA PHE A 62 3.73 18.21 13.31
C PHE A 62 4.35 16.84 12.97
N PHE A 63 5.68 16.74 12.87
CA PHE A 63 6.33 15.46 12.58
C PHE A 63 6.13 14.45 13.72
N GLY A 64 6.03 14.92 14.97
CA GLY A 64 5.70 14.08 16.12
C GLY A 64 4.30 13.49 16.02
N GLU A 65 3.31 14.27 15.60
CA GLU A 65 1.93 13.84 15.39
C GLU A 65 1.84 12.80 14.26
N VAL A 66 2.40 13.11 13.09
CA VAL A 66 2.41 12.19 11.93
C VAL A 66 3.13 10.89 12.28
N ARG A 67 4.24 10.95 13.01
CA ARG A 67 4.93 9.75 13.52
C ARG A 67 4.03 8.89 14.41
N GLN A 68 3.23 9.50 15.29
CA GLN A 68 2.31 8.73 16.13
C GLN A 68 1.21 8.06 15.30
N GLU A 69 0.71 8.73 14.26
CA GLU A 69 -0.27 8.15 13.35
C GLU A 69 0.29 6.92 12.61
N GLU A 70 1.51 7.00 12.11
CA GLU A 70 2.19 5.86 11.48
C GLU A 70 2.36 4.67 12.45
N LEU A 71 2.72 4.93 13.70
CA LEU A 71 2.82 3.87 14.71
C LEU A 71 1.47 3.21 15.01
N ARG A 72 0.38 4.00 15.06
CA ARG A 72 -0.98 3.45 15.21
C ARG A 72 -1.38 2.62 14.00
N LEU A 73 -1.02 3.07 12.80
CA LEU A 73 -1.27 2.33 11.56
C LEU A 73 -0.51 1.00 11.55
N ALA A 74 0.77 1.02 11.93
CA ALA A 74 1.61 -0.17 12.06
C ALA A 74 1.01 -1.19 13.03
N GLU A 75 0.60 -0.77 14.23
CA GLU A 75 -0.02 -1.68 15.20
C GLU A 75 -1.33 -2.28 14.68
N ARG A 76 -2.14 -1.49 13.97
CA ARG A 76 -3.37 -1.99 13.34
C ARG A 76 -3.07 -3.02 12.24
N ALA A 77 -2.09 -2.76 11.39
CA ALA A 77 -1.66 -3.69 10.34
C ALA A 77 -1.12 -5.00 10.94
N LYS A 78 -0.30 -4.91 11.98
CA LYS A 78 0.24 -6.06 12.73
C LYS A 78 -0.86 -6.90 13.38
N HIS A 79 -1.85 -6.27 14.01
CA HIS A 79 -3.00 -6.98 14.58
C HIS A 79 -3.80 -7.74 13.50
N LEU A 80 -4.05 -7.09 12.36
CA LEU A 80 -4.74 -7.70 11.21
C LEU A 80 -3.96 -8.88 10.61
N LEU A 81 -2.63 -8.79 10.54
CA LEU A 81 -1.76 -9.89 10.12
C LEU A 81 -1.80 -11.04 11.13
N GLY A 82 -1.69 -10.73 12.42
CA GLY A 82 -1.73 -11.72 13.50
C GLY A 82 -3.02 -12.56 13.49
N GLN A 83 -4.18 -11.94 13.26
CA GLN A 83 -5.45 -12.66 13.13
C GLN A 83 -5.47 -13.63 11.94
N ARG A 84 -4.87 -13.27 10.82
CA ARG A 84 -4.83 -14.11 9.61
C ARG A 84 -3.86 -15.27 9.77
N LEU A 85 -2.67 -15.01 10.30
CA LEU A 85 -1.64 -16.04 10.50
C LEU A 85 -2.04 -17.04 11.60
N SER A 86 -2.73 -16.59 12.66
CA SER A 86 -3.26 -17.48 13.70
C SER A 86 -4.51 -18.27 13.27
N GLY A 87 -5.32 -17.71 12.37
CA GLY A 87 -6.45 -18.40 11.72
C GLY A 87 -6.01 -19.36 10.60
N GLY A 88 -4.81 -19.18 10.06
CA GLY A 88 -4.17 -20.01 9.05
C GLY A 88 -3.61 -21.33 9.59
N ARG A 89 -4.39 -22.08 10.37
CA ARG A 89 -4.14 -23.52 10.46
C ARG A 89 -4.47 -24.10 9.08
N PRO A 90 -3.58 -24.88 8.44
CA PRO A 90 -3.90 -25.52 7.19
C PRO A 90 -5.14 -26.40 7.45
N GLN A 91 -6.21 -26.13 6.72
CA GLN A 91 -7.32 -27.07 6.61
C GLN A 91 -6.81 -28.27 5.80
N GLY A 92 -5.99 -29.10 6.46
CA GLY A 92 -5.81 -30.50 6.12
C GLY A 92 -7.13 -31.19 6.42
N GLY A 93 -8.06 -31.11 5.48
CA GLY A 93 -9.36 -31.75 5.50
C GLY A 93 -9.44 -32.74 4.35
N THR A 94 -9.01 -33.95 4.64
CA THR A 94 -9.28 -35.18 3.91
C THR A 94 -10.69 -35.22 3.31
N ARG A 95 -10.77 -35.41 1.99
CA ARG A 95 -11.80 -36.25 1.35
C ARG A 95 -11.00 -37.27 0.55
N GLY A 96 -10.86 -38.51 1.00
CA GLY A 96 -11.96 -39.38 1.36
C GLY A 96 -12.23 -40.24 0.14
N SER A 97 -11.66 -41.44 0.18
CA SER A 97 -11.73 -42.53 -0.78
C SER A 97 -13.14 -42.78 -1.31
N ALA A 98 -13.25 -43.00 -2.63
CA ALA A 98 -14.23 -43.88 -3.27
C ALA A 98 -13.71 -44.28 -4.65
#